data_AF-A0A7Y5EA14-F1
#
_entry.id   AF-A0A7Y5EA14-F1
#
_cell.length_a   1.000
_cell.length_b   1.000
_cell.length_c   1.000
_cell.angle_alpha   90.00
_cell.angle_beta   90.00
_cell.angle_gamma   90.00
#
_symmetry.space_group_name_H-M   'P 1'
#
loop_
_entity.id
_entity.type
_entity.pdbx_description
1 polymer ?
#
loop_
_entity_poly.entity_id
_entity_poly.type
_entity_poly.pdbx_seq_one_letter_code
_entity_poly.pdbx_strand_id
1 'polypeptide(L)'
;MAKLSDFREGYYVHSGKVSDNVRSLCLSAVAIIWVFKQDAAGATNLPAPLYWALLWVFVALALDFAQYLYASSAWGVFVRIKEKQNITDDQELVAPEFLNWPSILFFHLKTLAALLVYVQIFRHLYSVIHPI
;
A
#
# COMPACT_ATOMS: atom_id res chain seq x y z
N MET A 1 -15.82 21.64 -20.14
CA MET A 1 -14.38 21.61 -19.79
C MET A 1 -14.28 21.47 -18.28
N ALA A 2 -13.45 20.55 -17.79
CA ALA A 2 -13.24 20.35 -16.35
C ALA A 2 -12.18 21.33 -15.81
N LYS A 3 -12.28 21.68 -14.53
CA LYS A 3 -11.28 22.50 -13.81
C LYS A 3 -10.14 21.62 -13.30
N LEU A 4 -8.97 22.21 -13.06
CA LEU A 4 -7.82 21.49 -12.47
C LEU A 4 -8.16 20.84 -11.12
N SER A 5 -9.05 21.47 -10.33
CA SER A 5 -9.58 20.92 -9.09
C SER A 5 -10.22 19.55 -9.30
N ASP A 6 -10.96 19.38 -10.39
CA ASP A 6 -11.75 18.18 -10.66
C ASP A 6 -10.82 17.00 -11.00
N PHE A 7 -9.72 17.27 -11.73
CA PHE A 7 -8.69 16.26 -12.00
C PHE A 7 -7.94 15.86 -10.71
N ARG A 8 -7.67 16.82 -9.83
CA ARG A 8 -7.00 16.57 -8.55
C ARG A 8 -7.88 15.76 -7.60
N GLU A 9 -9.18 16.05 -7.57
CA GLU A 9 -10.16 15.27 -6.83
C GLU A 9 -10.23 13.83 -7.36
N GLY A 10 -10.31 13.65 -8.67
CA GLY A 10 -10.27 12.32 -9.29
C GLY A 10 -9.01 11.53 -8.90
N TYR A 11 -7.85 12.18 -8.92
CA TYR A 11 -6.61 11.57 -8.44
C TYR A 11 -6.69 11.12 -6.96
N TYR A 12 -7.22 11.95 -6.06
CA TYR A 12 -7.35 11.59 -4.64
C TYR A 12 -8.33 10.45 -4.41
N VAL A 13 -9.47 10.45 -5.11
CA VAL A 13 -10.46 9.36 -5.03
C VAL A 13 -9.84 8.04 -5.49
N HIS A 14 -9.20 8.02 -6.65
CA HIS A 14 -8.63 6.79 -7.20
C HIS A 14 -7.40 6.30 -6.40
N SER A 15 -6.50 7.19 -5.99
CA SER A 15 -5.33 6.81 -5.17
C SER A 15 -5.71 6.32 -3.76
N GLY A 16 -6.74 6.94 -3.15
CA GLY A 16 -7.35 6.43 -1.92
C GLY A 16 -7.89 5.02 -2.12
N LYS A 17 -8.68 4.81 -3.19
CA LYS A 17 -9.24 3.49 -3.51
C LYS A 17 -8.18 2.43 -3.79
N VAL A 18 -7.08 2.77 -4.46
CA VAL A 18 -5.95 1.86 -4.68
C VAL A 18 -5.36 1.40 -3.35
N SER A 19 -5.21 2.31 -2.38
CA SER A 19 -4.68 1.98 -1.06
C SER A 19 -5.59 1.00 -0.31
N ASP A 20 -6.90 1.21 -0.35
CA ASP A 20 -7.88 0.28 0.22
C ASP A 20 -7.80 -1.09 -0.45
N ASN A 21 -7.75 -1.11 -1.79
CA ASN A 21 -7.62 -2.33 -2.55
C ASN A 21 -6.30 -3.07 -2.22
N VAL A 22 -5.17 -2.37 -2.06
CA VAL A 22 -3.89 -2.99 -1.65
C VAL A 22 -4.04 -3.76 -0.34
N ARG A 23 -4.71 -3.19 0.67
CA ARG A 23 -4.94 -3.88 1.95
C ARG A 23 -5.85 -5.10 1.78
N SER A 24 -6.96 -4.95 1.06
CA SER A 24 -7.87 -6.07 0.78
C SER A 24 -7.18 -7.18 0.00
N LEU A 25 -6.44 -6.85 -1.05
CA LEU A 25 -5.67 -7.77 -1.87
C LEU A 25 -4.60 -8.51 -1.04
N CYS A 26 -3.88 -7.81 -0.16
CA CYS A 26 -2.92 -8.45 0.74
C CYS A 26 -3.58 -9.44 1.71
N LEU A 27 -4.72 -9.08 2.31
CA LEU A 27 -5.46 -9.98 3.20
C LEU A 27 -6.02 -11.19 2.44
N SER A 28 -6.59 -10.98 1.24
CA SER A 28 -7.04 -12.06 0.38
C SER A 28 -5.90 -12.97 -0.07
N ALA A 29 -4.73 -12.42 -0.37
CA ALA A 29 -3.54 -13.18 -0.72
C ALA A 29 -3.10 -14.12 0.41
N VAL A 30 -3.10 -13.65 1.67
CA VAL A 30 -2.82 -14.50 2.83
C VAL A 30 -3.81 -15.66 2.92
N ALA A 31 -5.12 -15.39 2.71
CA ALA A 31 -6.14 -16.43 2.70
C ALA A 31 -5.93 -17.45 1.57
N ILE A 32 -5.62 -17.00 0.36
CA ILE A 32 -5.30 -17.87 -0.79
C ILE A 32 -4.09 -18.75 -0.47
N ILE A 33 -3.02 -18.16 0.05
CA ILE A 33 -1.79 -18.89 0.40
C ILE A 33 -2.06 -19.96 1.47
N TRP A 34 -2.94 -19.67 2.43
CA TRP A 34 -3.31 -20.62 3.49
C TRP A 34 -3.99 -21.89 2.94
N VAL A 35 -4.70 -21.81 1.81
CA VAL A 35 -5.30 -22.98 1.15
C VAL A 35 -4.23 -23.98 0.67
N PHE A 36 -3.03 -23.51 0.35
CA PHE A 36 -1.92 -24.36 -0.12
C PHE A 36 -1.03 -24.89 1.01
N LYS A 37 -1.34 -24.55 2.27
CA LYS A 37 -0.60 -25.05 3.43
C LYS A 37 -0.88 -26.55 3.60
N GLN A 38 0.17 -27.37 3.53
CA GLN A 38 0.09 -28.81 3.82
C GLN A 38 0.60 -29.09 5.23
N ASP A 39 -0.15 -29.89 5.98
CA ASP A 39 0.25 -30.36 7.31
C ASP A 39 0.90 -31.74 7.17
N ALA A 40 2.23 -31.78 7.02
CA ALA A 40 3.00 -33.02 7.06
C ALA A 40 3.75 -33.09 8.39
N ALA A 41 3.32 -33.99 9.30
CA ALA A 41 4.00 -34.42 10.52
C ALA A 41 5.05 -33.44 11.11
N GLY A 42 4.60 -32.25 11.53
CA GLY A 42 5.42 -31.28 12.26
C GLY A 42 6.13 -30.20 11.41
N ALA A 43 6.07 -30.26 10.08
CA ALA A 43 6.59 -29.23 9.18
C ALA A 43 5.45 -28.56 8.41
N THR A 44 5.26 -27.25 8.59
CA THR A 44 4.44 -26.44 7.69
C THR A 44 5.23 -26.21 6.39
N ASN A 45 5.06 -27.11 5.43
CA ASN A 45 5.69 -27.00 4.12
C ASN A 45 4.80 -26.17 3.19
N LEU A 46 5.28 -24.99 2.84
CA LEU A 46 4.68 -24.16 1.79
C LEU A 46 5.63 -24.12 0.59
N PRO A 47 5.11 -24.16 -0.66
CA PRO A 47 5.93 -23.96 -1.84
C PRO A 47 6.70 -22.64 -1.80
N ALA A 48 7.98 -22.64 -2.18
CA ALA A 48 8.86 -21.46 -2.16
C ALA A 48 8.25 -20.19 -2.80
N PRO A 49 7.53 -20.24 -3.94
CA PRO A 49 6.88 -19.05 -4.51
C PRO A 49 5.89 -18.37 -3.55
N LEU A 50 5.20 -19.14 -2.72
CA LEU A 50 4.20 -18.60 -1.79
C LEU A 50 4.85 -17.97 -0.55
N TYR A 51 6.04 -18.43 -0.12
CA TYR A 51 6.84 -17.68 0.87
C TYR A 51 7.26 -16.31 0.34
N TRP A 52 7.68 -16.24 -0.94
CA TRP A 52 7.96 -14.96 -1.58
C TRP A 52 6.72 -14.08 -1.65
N ALA A 53 5.54 -14.65 -1.95
CA ALA A 53 4.29 -13.91 -1.91
C ALA A 53 3.99 -13.34 -0.51
N LEU A 54 4.20 -14.12 0.56
CA LEU A 54 4.04 -13.64 1.94
C LEU A 54 5.03 -12.53 2.30
N LEU A 55 6.28 -12.62 1.85
CA LEU A 55 7.25 -11.55 2.04
C LEU A 55 6.79 -10.25 1.36
N TRP A 56 6.30 -10.34 0.12
CA TRP A 56 5.76 -9.18 -0.58
C TRP A 56 4.50 -8.60 0.07
N VAL A 57 3.64 -9.45 0.67
CA VAL A 57 2.50 -8.99 1.48
C VAL A 57 3.00 -8.16 2.67
N PHE A 58 3.98 -8.68 3.41
CA PHE A 58 4.56 -7.98 4.55
C PHE A 58 5.16 -6.63 4.13
N VAL A 59 5.94 -6.61 3.05
CA VAL A 59 6.54 -5.38 2.51
C VAL A 59 5.46 -4.38 2.07
N ALA A 60 4.43 -4.81 1.35
CA ALA A 60 3.34 -3.95 0.90
C ALA A 60 2.59 -3.31 2.08
N LEU A 61 2.25 -4.09 3.11
CA LEU A 61 1.55 -3.59 4.30
C LEU A 61 2.44 -2.69 5.18
N ALA A 62 3.74 -3.00 5.30
CA ALA A 62 4.68 -2.14 6.01
C ALA A 62 4.83 -0.77 5.32
N LEU A 63 4.90 -0.76 3.99
CA LEU A 63 4.94 0.48 3.20
C LEU A 63 3.61 1.25 3.27
N ASP A 64 2.46 0.55 3.26
CA ASP A 64 1.15 1.18 3.45
C ASP A 64 1.06 1.87 4.82
N PHE A 65 1.44 1.16 5.88
CA PHE A 65 1.49 1.73 7.22
C PHE A 65 2.45 2.93 7.30
N ALA A 66 3.66 2.80 6.75
CA ALA A 66 4.65 3.87 6.72
C ALA A 66 4.16 5.11 5.96
N GLN A 67 3.44 4.93 4.83
CA GLN A 67 2.84 6.03 4.08
C GLN A 67 1.93 6.88 4.96
N TYR A 68 0.97 6.25 5.64
CA TYR A 68 -0.05 6.95 6.42
C TYR A 68 0.49 7.43 7.76
N LEU A 69 1.43 6.71 8.37
CA LEU A 69 2.13 7.18 9.57
C LEU A 69 2.95 8.44 9.27
N TYR A 70 3.71 8.44 8.18
CA TYR A 70 4.47 9.62 7.76
C TYR A 70 3.52 10.78 7.44
N ALA A 71 2.49 10.55 6.61
CA ALA A 71 1.54 11.60 6.22
C ALA A 71 0.89 12.25 7.44
N SER A 72 0.33 11.45 8.34
CA SER A 72 -0.33 11.96 9.56
C SER A 72 0.64 12.74 10.45
N SER A 73 1.86 12.24 10.64
CA SER A 73 2.88 12.92 11.43
C SER A 73 3.35 14.23 10.79
N ALA A 74 3.62 14.22 9.48
CA ALA A 74 4.10 15.37 8.72
C ALA A 74 3.08 16.50 8.70
N TRP A 75 1.81 16.18 8.41
CA TRP A 75 0.71 17.16 8.46
C TRP A 75 0.42 17.65 9.87
N GLY A 76 0.46 16.77 10.89
CA GLY A 76 0.29 17.16 12.28
C GLY A 76 1.38 18.13 12.77
N VAL A 77 2.64 17.87 12.42
CA VAL A 77 3.75 18.80 12.72
C VAL A 77 3.59 20.11 11.96
N PHE A 78 3.22 20.07 10.68
CA PHE A 78 3.00 21.27 9.87
C PHE A 78 1.92 22.18 10.47
N VAL A 79 0.76 21.63 10.81
CA VAL A 79 -0.34 22.38 11.46
C VAL A 79 0.15 22.98 12.78
N ARG A 80 0.83 22.19 13.62
CA ARG A 80 1.34 22.65 14.92
C ARG A 80 2.35 23.80 14.81
N ILE A 81 3.17 23.80 13.76
CA ILE A 81 4.10 24.91 13.48
C ILE A 81 3.32 26.16 13.07
N LYS A 82 2.28 26.02 12.26
CA LYS A 82 1.46 27.14 11.77
C LYS A 82 0.60 27.75 12.89
N GLU A 83 0.04 26.94 13.77
CA GLU A 83 -0.62 27.40 15.00
C GLU A 83 0.32 28.27 15.85
N LYS A 84 1.57 27.83 16.05
CA LYS A 84 2.58 28.59 16.80
C LYS A 84 2.99 29.90 16.13
N GLN A 85 2.72 30.04 14.83
CA GLN A 85 2.90 31.29 14.06
C GLN A 85 1.68 32.20 14.13
N ASN A 86 0.68 31.89 14.98
CA ASN A 86 -0.60 32.60 15.11
C ASN A 86 -1.38 32.68 13.78
N ILE A 87 -1.19 31.70 12.90
CA ILE A 87 -2.00 31.57 11.69
C ILE A 87 -3.36 31.02 12.07
N THR A 88 -4.42 31.73 11.68
CA THR A 88 -5.81 31.35 11.93
C THR A 88 -6.30 30.38 10.86
N ASP A 89 -7.29 29.54 11.20
CA ASP A 89 -7.84 28.50 10.32
C ASP A 89 -8.37 29.03 8.97
N ASP A 90 -8.81 30.29 8.94
CA ASP A 90 -9.38 30.93 7.75
C ASP A 90 -8.33 31.43 6.74
N GLN A 91 -7.04 31.33 7.04
CA GLN A 91 -5.99 31.77 6.12
C GLN A 91 -5.72 30.72 5.04
N GLU A 92 -5.77 31.13 3.77
CA GLU A 92 -5.33 30.28 2.66
C GLU A 92 -3.81 30.08 2.71
N LEU A 93 -3.40 28.82 2.92
CA LEU A 93 -2.00 28.44 2.95
C LEU A 93 -1.65 27.55 1.77
N VAL A 94 -0.49 27.84 1.16
CA VAL A 94 0.14 26.93 0.20
C VAL A 94 1.07 25.99 0.97
N ALA A 95 0.73 24.71 1.00
CA ALA A 95 1.59 23.69 1.59
C ALA A 95 2.80 23.42 0.68
N PRO A 96 3.99 23.21 1.26
CA PRO A 96 5.17 22.90 0.47
C PRO A 96 5.07 21.50 -0.17
N GLU A 97 5.47 21.41 -1.45
CA GLU A 97 5.34 20.17 -2.23
C GLU A 97 6.16 19.00 -1.66
N PHE A 98 7.31 19.28 -1.04
CA PHE A 98 8.18 18.26 -0.47
C PHE A 98 7.52 17.49 0.70
N LEU A 99 6.48 18.06 1.33
CA LEU A 99 5.78 17.43 2.45
C LEU A 99 5.07 16.13 2.02
N ASN A 100 4.59 16.07 0.77
CA ASN A 100 3.86 14.91 0.26
C ASN A 100 4.75 13.91 -0.47
N TRP A 101 5.97 14.29 -0.86
CA TRP A 101 6.81 13.45 -1.70
C TRP A 101 7.12 12.08 -1.08
N PRO A 102 7.45 11.95 0.23
CA PRO A 102 7.68 10.64 0.83
C PRO A 102 6.42 9.76 0.86
N SER A 103 5.24 10.34 1.10
CA SER A 103 3.97 9.60 1.03
C SER A 103 3.68 9.09 -0.38
N ILE A 104 3.98 9.88 -1.41
CA ILE A 104 3.83 9.47 -2.82
C ILE A 104 4.81 8.32 -3.14
N LEU A 105 6.06 8.41 -2.68
CA LEU A 105 7.03 7.34 -2.85
C LEU A 105 6.53 6.03 -2.23
N PHE A 106 6.09 6.06 -0.97
CA PHE A 106 5.54 4.87 -0.30
C PHE A 106 4.29 4.32 -1.00
N PHE A 107 3.43 5.19 -1.53
CA PHE A 107 2.25 4.80 -2.30
C PHE A 107 2.61 3.99 -3.56
N HIS A 108 3.64 4.40 -4.30
CA HIS A 108 4.07 3.64 -5.48
C HIS A 108 4.76 2.34 -5.09
N LEU A 109 5.67 2.37 -4.11
CA LEU A 109 6.39 1.17 -3.67
C LEU A 109 5.45 0.10 -3.11
N LYS A 110 4.46 0.47 -2.29
CA LYS A 110 3.49 -0.49 -1.76
C LYS A 110 2.65 -1.12 -2.87
N THR A 111 2.27 -0.33 -3.89
CA THR A 111 1.45 -0.80 -5.02
C THR A 111 2.24 -1.79 -5.86
N LEU A 112 3.53 -1.50 -6.12
CA LEU A 112 4.44 -2.44 -6.80
C LEU A 112 4.62 -3.73 -6.00
N ALA A 113 4.83 -3.63 -4.69
CA ALA A 113 4.94 -4.82 -3.83
C ALA A 113 3.65 -5.66 -3.85
N ALA A 114 2.48 -5.04 -3.80
CA ALA A 114 1.19 -5.72 -3.90
C ALA A 114 0.99 -6.43 -5.25
N LEU A 115 1.45 -5.84 -6.36
CA LEU A 115 1.46 -6.51 -7.66
C LEU A 115 2.36 -7.76 -7.65
N LEU A 116 3.55 -7.66 -7.05
CA LEU A 116 4.48 -8.79 -6.94
C LEU A 116 3.89 -9.98 -6.15
N VAL A 117 3.03 -9.72 -5.15
CA VAL A 117 2.27 -10.78 -4.45
C VAL A 117 1.50 -11.63 -5.44
N TYR A 118 0.69 -11.00 -6.29
CA TYR A 118 -0.17 -11.71 -7.24
C TYR A 118 0.61 -12.35 -8.38
N VAL A 119 1.75 -11.78 -8.78
CA VAL A 119 2.68 -12.43 -9.71
C VAL A 119 3.21 -13.75 -9.14
N GLN A 120 3.58 -13.78 -7.85
CA GLN A 120 4.08 -15.01 -7.22
C GLN A 120 2.97 -16.05 -7.02
N ILE A 121 1.77 -15.63 -6.61
CA ILE A 121 0.60 -16.52 -6.50
C ILE A 121 0.27 -17.09 -7.88
N PHE A 122 0.20 -16.26 -8.91
CA PHE A 122 -0.06 -16.71 -10.28
C PHE A 122 1.00 -17.70 -10.77
N ARG A 123 2.28 -17.43 -10.54
CA ARG A 123 3.37 -18.34 -10.90
C ARG A 123 3.21 -19.70 -10.24
N HIS A 124 2.80 -19.74 -8.96
CA HIS A 124 2.52 -21.00 -8.27
C HIS A 124 1.31 -21.71 -8.85
N LEU A 125 0.17 -21.04 -8.99
CA LEU A 125 -1.04 -21.62 -9.57
C LEU A 125 -0.80 -22.18 -10.97
N TYR A 126 -0.06 -21.44 -11.80
CA TYR A 126 0.31 -21.89 -13.13
C TYR A 126 1.14 -23.17 -13.09
N SER A 127 2.12 -23.27 -12.18
CA SER A 127 2.92 -24.48 -12.01
C SER A 127 2.12 -25.69 -11.52
N VAL A 128 1.02 -25.47 -10.79
CA VAL A 128 0.11 -26.54 -10.35
C VAL A 128 -0.78 -27.01 -11.50
N ILE A 129 -1.25 -26.10 -12.36
CA ILE A 129 -2.13 -26.43 -13.50
C ILE A 129 -1.34 -27.08 -14.65
N HIS A 130 -0.10 -26.63 -14.89
CA HIS A 130 0.79 -27.16 -15.91
C HIS A 130 2.03 -27.77 -15.26
N PRO A 131 1.91 -28.96 -14.64
CA PRO A 131 3.07 -29.70 -14.19
C PRO A 131 3.86 -30.14 -15.42
N ILE A 132 5.03 -29.53 -15.61
CA ILE A 132 6.03 -29.98 -16.60
C ILE A 132 6.80 -31.16 -16.00
#